data_AF-A0A9X1XTN1-F1
#
_entry.id   AF-A0A9X1XTN1-F1
#
_cell.length_a   1.000
_cell.length_b   1.000
_cell.length_c   1.000
_cell.angle_alpha   90.00
_cell.angle_beta   90.00
_cell.angle_gamma   90.00
#
_symmetry.space_group_name_H-M   'P 1'
#
loop_
_entity.id
_entity.type
_entity.pdbx_description
1 polymer ?
#
loop_
_entity_poly.entity_id
_entity_poly.type
_entity_poly.pdbx_seq_one_letter_code
_entity_poly.pdbx_strand_id
1 'polypeptide(L)'
;MNKVSTINQKLIKRKLLELAIIKRKLEFEKKVDRDIIRDAITHKLESDILNLKDINKEYGFSTRTIYRYRARGLKFAKSSSRGFVFVIRKDLENFLKKNLYD
;
A
#
# COMPACT_ATOMS: atom_id res chain seq x y z
N MET A 1 57.19 2.67 6.99
CA MET A 1 56.10 3.66 7.10
C MET A 1 55.01 3.31 6.09
N ASN A 2 53.86 2.73 6.49
CA ASN A 2 52.73 2.44 5.56
C ASN A 2 51.36 2.14 6.24
N LYS A 3 51.20 2.35 7.55
CA LYS A 3 49.95 2.00 8.28
C LYS A 3 48.91 3.13 8.35
N VAL A 4 49.28 4.37 8.05
CA VAL A 4 48.40 5.54 8.23
C VAL A 4 47.41 5.72 7.06
N SER A 5 47.80 5.37 5.82
CA SER A 5 46.92 5.51 4.64
C SER A 5 45.76 4.51 4.62
N THR A 6 45.96 3.31 5.16
CA THR A 6 44.96 2.22 5.15
C THR A 6 43.85 2.41 6.18
N ILE A 7 44.14 3.05 7.31
CA ILE A 7 43.14 3.40 8.34
C ILE A 7 42.15 4.43 7.78
N ASN A 8 42.65 5.42 7.04
CA ASN A 8 41.82 6.47 6.44
C ASN A 8 40.91 5.92 5.32
N GLN A 9 41.42 5.01 4.49
CA GLN A 9 40.62 4.34 3.45
C GLN A 9 39.49 3.46 4.02
N LYS A 10 39.74 2.73 5.12
CA LYS A 10 38.70 1.92 5.78
C LYS A 10 37.59 2.81 6.36
N LEU A 11 37.95 3.92 6.99
CA LEU A 11 36.99 4.88 7.54
C LEU A 11 36.14 5.52 6.43
N ILE A 12 36.76 5.94 5.34
CA ILE A 12 36.07 6.49 4.17
C ILE A 12 35.07 5.48 3.58
N LYS A 13 35.49 4.22 3.40
CA LYS A 13 34.61 3.14 2.89
C LYS A 13 33.39 2.92 3.79
N ARG A 14 33.57 2.93 5.12
CA ARG A 14 32.45 2.82 6.07
C ARG A 14 31.48 4.00 5.95
N LYS A 15 32.00 5.23 5.85
CA LYS A 15 31.16 6.42 5.70
C LYS A 15 30.39 6.43 4.38
N LEU A 16 31.00 5.98 3.28
CA LEU A 16 30.30 5.79 2.01
C LEU A 16 29.17 4.76 2.10
N LEU A 17 29.40 3.66 2.83
CA LEU A 17 28.37 2.64 3.06
C LEU A 17 27.20 3.20 3.89
N GLU A 18 27.49 3.91 4.98
CA GLU A 18 26.48 4.58 5.81
C GLU A 18 25.65 5.57 4.98
N LEU A 19 26.30 6.41 4.18
CA LEU A 19 25.63 7.35 3.28
C LEU A 19 24.75 6.64 2.25
N ALA A 20 25.21 5.52 1.67
CA ALA A 20 24.42 4.75 0.73
C ALA A 20 23.16 4.15 1.38
N ILE A 21 23.26 3.68 2.63
CA ILE A 21 22.11 3.18 3.40
C ILE A 21 21.12 4.30 3.70
N ILE A 22 21.62 5.45 4.19
CA ILE A 22 20.78 6.62 4.50
C ILE A 22 20.07 7.12 3.24
N LYS A 23 20.79 7.21 2.11
CA LYS A 23 20.20 7.61 0.83
C LYS A 23 19.06 6.69 0.40
N ARG A 24 19.23 5.37 0.51
CA ARG A 24 18.17 4.40 0.20
C ARG A 24 16.95 4.56 1.09
N LYS A 25 17.14 4.78 2.39
CA LYS A 25 16.04 5.04 3.34
C LYS A 25 15.29 6.32 2.98
N LEU A 26 16.03 7.39 2.70
CA LEU A 26 15.44 8.68 2.30
C LEU A 26 14.65 8.57 0.99
N GLU A 27 15.15 7.83 0.00
CA GLU A 27 14.43 7.58 -1.25
C GLU A 27 13.14 6.79 -1.04
N PHE A 28 13.16 5.84 -0.12
CA PHE A 28 11.98 5.07 0.28
C PHE A 28 10.94 5.96 0.98
N GLU A 29 11.35 6.74 1.99
CA GLU A 29 10.46 7.68 2.71
C GLU A 29 9.84 8.69 1.76
N LYS A 30 10.64 9.31 0.87
CA LYS A 30 10.13 10.22 -0.17
C LYS A 30 9.12 9.58 -1.12
N LYS A 31 9.19 8.26 -1.33
CA LYS A 31 8.20 7.56 -2.14
C LYS A 31 6.90 7.40 -1.36
N VAL A 32 6.99 6.97 -0.10
CA VAL A 32 5.84 6.84 0.80
C VAL A 32 5.10 8.17 0.95
N ASP A 33 5.84 9.27 1.19
CA ASP A 33 5.24 10.60 1.33
C ASP A 33 4.53 11.05 0.06
N ARG A 34 5.13 10.80 -1.12
CA ARG A 34 4.50 11.11 -2.41
C ARG A 34 3.21 10.32 -2.63
N ASP A 35 3.20 9.04 -2.26
CA ASP A 35 2.01 8.20 -2.37
C ASP A 35 0.91 8.71 -1.42
N ILE A 36 1.25 9.10 -0.19
CA ILE A 36 0.31 9.71 0.77
C ILE A 36 -0.29 11.01 0.23
N ILE A 37 0.56 11.91 -0.29
CA ILE A 37 0.12 13.18 -0.86
C ILE A 37 -0.80 12.94 -2.06
N ARG A 38 -0.43 12.01 -2.94
CA ARG A 38 -1.25 11.63 -4.09
C ARG A 38 -2.62 11.12 -3.65
N ASP A 39 -2.67 10.21 -2.68
CA ASP A 39 -3.92 9.66 -2.17
C ASP A 39 -4.80 10.73 -1.49
N ALA A 40 -4.18 11.70 -0.82
CA ALA A 40 -4.90 12.81 -0.19
C ALA A 40 -5.52 13.78 -1.22
N ILE A 41 -4.86 13.98 -2.36
CA ILE A 41 -5.32 14.87 -3.43
C ILE A 41 -6.33 14.18 -4.35
N THR A 42 -6.21 12.86 -4.54
CA THR A 42 -7.06 12.12 -5.48
C THR A 42 -8.47 11.96 -4.89
N HIS A 43 -9.45 12.64 -5.48
CA HIS A 43 -10.84 12.49 -5.08
C HIS A 43 -11.33 11.06 -5.34
N LYS A 44 -11.92 10.46 -4.29
CA LYS A 44 -12.52 9.13 -4.35
C LYS A 44 -13.89 9.21 -5.03
N LEU A 45 -14.07 8.45 -6.10
CA LEU A 45 -15.33 8.42 -6.84
C LEU A 45 -16.13 7.17 -6.48
N GLU A 46 -17.45 7.30 -6.46
CA GLU A 46 -18.37 6.17 -6.25
C GLU A 46 -18.14 5.04 -7.27
N SER A 47 -17.72 5.38 -8.49
CA SER A 47 -17.44 4.47 -9.59
C SER A 47 -16.07 3.80 -9.52
N ASP A 48 -15.24 4.11 -8.51
CA ASP A 48 -13.91 3.53 -8.39
C ASP A 48 -13.99 2.01 -8.30
N ILE A 49 -13.15 1.33 -9.08
CA ILE A 49 -13.00 -0.13 -9.05
C ILE A 49 -11.88 -0.44 -8.07
N LEU A 50 -12.24 -0.99 -6.91
CA LEU A 50 -11.33 -1.30 -5.83
C LEU A 50 -10.88 -2.76 -5.91
N ASN A 51 -9.58 -2.99 -5.85
CA ASN A 51 -9.03 -4.32 -5.60
C ASN A 51 -8.93 -4.57 -4.08
N LEU A 52 -8.60 -5.80 -3.68
CA LEU A 52 -8.49 -6.18 -2.27
C LEU A 52 -7.43 -5.39 -1.48
N LYS A 53 -6.35 -4.94 -2.13
CA LYS A 53 -5.32 -4.09 -1.49
C LYS A 53 -5.84 -2.68 -1.26
N ASP A 54 -6.55 -2.11 -2.23
CA ASP A 54 -7.15 -0.77 -2.11
C ASP A 54 -8.18 -0.77 -0.98
N ILE A 55 -9.02 -1.80 -0.91
CA ILE A 55 -10.02 -1.95 0.16
C ILE A 55 -9.35 -2.06 1.53
N ASN A 56 -8.25 -2.80 1.65
CA ASN A 56 -7.50 -2.89 2.90
C ASN A 56 -6.89 -1.54 3.28
N LYS A 57 -6.22 -0.87 2.34
CA LYS A 57 -5.56 0.42 2.57
C LYS A 57 -6.56 1.52 2.97
N GLU A 58 -7.72 1.55 2.32
CA GLU A 58 -8.68 2.64 2.49
C GLU A 58 -9.71 2.41 3.60
N TYR A 59 -10.11 1.15 3.84
CA TYR A 59 -11.19 0.81 4.78
C TYR A 59 -10.71 -0.09 5.93
N GLY A 60 -9.46 -0.53 5.94
CA GLY A 60 -8.91 -1.43 6.96
C GLY A 60 -9.46 -2.86 6.92
N PHE A 61 -10.21 -3.23 5.88
CA PHE A 61 -10.79 -4.57 5.79
C PHE A 61 -9.80 -5.58 5.22
N SER A 62 -9.56 -6.64 5.99
CA SER A 62 -8.76 -7.77 5.51
C SER A 62 -9.44 -8.47 4.32
N THR A 63 -8.61 -9.10 3.49
CA THR A 63 -9.06 -9.98 2.39
C THR A 63 -10.12 -10.97 2.86
N ARG A 64 -9.91 -11.63 4.00
CA ARG A 64 -10.86 -12.61 4.58
C ARG A 64 -12.22 -11.98 4.89
N THR A 65 -12.23 -10.74 5.39
CA THR A 65 -13.47 -10.00 5.65
C THR A 65 -14.23 -9.73 4.35
N ILE A 66 -13.54 -9.30 3.29
CA ILE A 66 -14.17 -9.07 1.99
C ILE A 66 -14.75 -10.36 1.38
N TYR A 67 -14.06 -11.48 1.51
CA TYR A 67 -14.61 -12.78 1.11
C TYR A 67 -15.87 -13.17 1.91
N ARG A 68 -15.93 -12.86 3.21
CA ARG A 68 -17.15 -13.06 4.02
C ARG A 68 -18.29 -12.14 3.56
N TYR A 69 -18.02 -10.87 3.27
CA TYR A 69 -19.02 -9.95 2.74
C TYR A 69 -19.57 -10.40 1.40
N ARG A 70 -18.72 -10.98 0.53
CA ARG A 70 -19.17 -11.60 -0.72
C ARG A 70 -20.12 -12.76 -0.49
N ALA A 71 -19.83 -13.63 0.48
CA ALA A 71 -20.74 -14.71 0.85
C ALA A 71 -22.09 -14.19 1.41
N ARG A 72 -22.10 -12.97 1.95
CA ARG A 72 -23.31 -12.25 2.42
C ARG A 72 -24.00 -11.41 1.34
N GLY A 73 -23.53 -11.45 0.09
CA GLY A 73 -24.18 -10.76 -1.04
C GLY A 73 -23.53 -9.46 -1.49
N LEU A 74 -22.32 -9.12 -1.04
CA LEU A 74 -21.54 -8.03 -1.63
C LEU A 74 -21.25 -8.32 -3.11
N LYS A 75 -21.65 -7.39 -4.00
CA LYS A 75 -21.37 -7.48 -5.43
C LYS A 75 -19.88 -7.38 -5.71
N PHE A 76 -19.40 -8.18 -6.65
CA PHE A 76 -17.99 -8.19 -7.06
C PHE A 76 -17.85 -8.61 -8.52
N ALA A 77 -16.78 -8.16 -9.15
CA ALA A 77 -16.31 -8.68 -10.43
C ALA A 77 -15.07 -9.54 -10.20
N LYS A 78 -14.90 -10.58 -11.03
CA LYS A 78 -13.68 -11.39 -11.09
C LYS A 78 -13.28 -11.55 -12.55
N SER A 79 -12.01 -11.40 -12.87
CA SER A 79 -11.51 -11.58 -14.24
C SER A 79 -11.48 -13.05 -14.67
N SER A 80 -11.39 -13.99 -13.72
CA SER A 80 -11.43 -15.42 -13.96
C SER A 80 -11.84 -16.18 -12.70
N SER A 81 -12.00 -17.50 -12.77
CA SER A 81 -12.32 -18.35 -11.60
C SER A 81 -11.27 -18.24 -10.48
N ARG A 82 -10.01 -17.97 -10.84
CA ARG A 82 -8.88 -17.70 -9.93
C ARG A 82 -8.43 -16.23 -9.94
N GLY A 83 -9.20 -15.36 -10.61
CA GLY A 83 -8.84 -13.99 -10.88
C GLY A 83 -8.95 -13.09 -9.66
N PHE A 84 -8.34 -11.91 -9.75
CA PHE A 84 -8.43 -10.90 -8.70
C PHE A 84 -9.88 -10.43 -8.53
N VAL A 85 -10.27 -10.23 -7.27
CA VAL A 85 -11.59 -9.73 -6.90
C VAL A 85 -11.56 -8.22 -6.97
N PHE A 86 -12.54 -7.67 -7.69
CA PHE A 86 -12.77 -6.24 -7.81
C PHE A 86 -14.17 -5.90 -7.28
N VAL A 87 -14.29 -4.77 -6.61
CA VAL A 87 -15.55 -4.28 -6.03
C VAL A 87 -15.69 -2.81 -6.38
N ILE A 88 -16.87 -2.39 -6.83
CA ILE A 88 -17.16 -0.97 -7.05
C ILE A 88 -17.30 -0.30 -5.69
N ARG A 89 -16.66 0.85 -5.48
CA ARG A 89 -16.69 1.60 -4.22
C ARG A 89 -18.12 1.80 -3.70
N LYS A 90 -19.02 2.27 -4.56
CA LYS A 90 -20.44 2.44 -4.25
C LYS A 90 -21.11 1.19 -3.71
N ASP A 91 -20.87 0.04 -4.33
CA ASP A 91 -21.46 -1.24 -3.91
C ASP A 91 -20.92 -1.67 -2.54
N LEU A 92 -19.63 -1.45 -2.27
CA LEU A 92 -19.03 -1.70 -0.96
C LEU A 92 -19.63 -0.81 0.11
N GLU A 93 -19.67 0.50 -0.11
CA GLU A 93 -20.20 1.46 0.87
C GLU A 93 -21.69 1.24 1.13
N ASN A 94 -22.49 0.97 0.10
CA ASN A 94 -23.91 0.64 0.26
C ASN A 94 -24.11 -0.65 1.03
N PHE A 95 -23.29 -1.68 0.77
CA PHE A 95 -23.32 -2.92 1.54
C PHE A 95 -22.99 -2.66 3.02
N LEU A 96 -21.94 -1.89 3.30
CA LEU A 96 -21.55 -1.54 4.67
C LEU A 96 -22.66 -0.76 5.39
N LYS A 97 -23.22 0.27 4.74
CA LYS A 97 -24.34 1.06 5.28
C LYS A 97 -25.54 0.18 5.61
N LYS A 98 -25.88 -0.78 4.76
CA LYS A 98 -27.01 -1.69 5.00
C LYS A 98 -26.78 -2.62 6.19
N ASN A 99 -25.57 -3.16 6.33
CA ASN A 99 -25.23 -4.12 7.39
C ASN A 99 -24.77 -3.47 8.71
N LEU A 100 -24.67 -2.13 8.78
CA LEU A 100 -24.33 -1.42 10.02
C LEU A 100 -25.52 -1.26 10.97
N TYR A 101 -26.74 -1.42 10.46
CA TYR A 101 -28.00 -1.24 11.20
C TYR A 101 -28.75 -2.57 11.44
N ASP A 102 -28.12 -3.70 11.08
CA ASP A 102 -28.56 -5.06 11.44
C ASP A 102 -27.80 -5.54 12.69
#